data_AF-A0A0G0GEA8-F1
#
_entry.id   AF-A0A0G0GEA8-F1
#
_cell.length_a   1.000
_cell.length_b   1.000
_cell.length_c   1.000
_cell.angle_alpha   90.00
_cell.angle_beta   90.00
_cell.angle_gamma   90.00
#
_symmetry.space_group_name_H-M   'P 1'
#
loop_
_entity.id
_entity.type
_entity.pdbx_description
1 polymer ?
#
loop_
_entity_poly.entity_id
_entity_poly.type
_entity_poly.pdbx_seq_one_letter_code
_entity_poly.pdbx_strand_id
1 'polypeptide(L)' 'MSTEDLQNKFYLLNLKLKYYEDKLTKEMVGYRGVIHESAVSEIKHSKVMVYQAMVESLKEEIEKLSKK' A
#
# COMPACT_ATOMS: atom_id res chain seq x y z
N MET A 1 -5.33 21.06 -15.75
CA MET A 1 -4.24 20.51 -14.92
C MET A 1 -2.97 20.73 -15.70
N SER A 2 -2.00 21.45 -15.14
CA SER A 2 -0.72 21.70 -15.81
C SER A 2 0.12 20.42 -15.82
N THR A 3 1.08 20.32 -16.73
CA THR A 3 2.00 19.17 -16.82
C THR A 3 2.84 19.00 -15.55
N GLU A 4 3.14 20.10 -14.86
CA GLU A 4 3.81 20.12 -13.56
C GLU A 4 2.93 19.56 -12.43
N ASP A 5 1.63 19.83 -12.44
CA ASP A 5 0.69 19.25 -11.47
C ASP A 5 0.63 17.72 -11.58
N LEU A 6 0.68 17.20 -12.81
CA LEU A 6 0.69 15.76 -13.08
C LEU A 6 1.97 15.09 -12.57
N GLN A 7 3.13 15.68 -12.85
CA GLN A 7 4.41 15.16 -12.35
C GLN A 7 4.49 15.21 -10.83
N ASN A 8 4.06 16.31 -10.21
CA ASN A 8 4.00 16.43 -8.75
C ASN A 8 3.06 15.39 -8.14
N LYS A 9 1.87 15.20 -8.72
CA LYS A 9 0.93 14.17 -8.26
C LYS A 9 1.54 12.77 -8.37
N PHE A 10 2.16 12.45 -9.50
CA PHE A 10 2.81 11.17 -9.74
C PHE A 10 3.94 10.91 -8.73
N TYR A 11 4.78 11.92 -8.47
CA TYR A 11 5.83 11.84 -7.46
C TYR A 11 5.29 11.58 -6.06
N LEU A 12 4.26 12.33 -5.64
CA LEU A 12 3.64 12.17 -4.33
C LEU A 12 2.98 10.79 -4.16
N LEU A 13 2.35 10.26 -5.21
CA LEU A 13 1.77 8.92 -5.18
C LEU A 13 2.85 7.84 -5.04
N ASN A 14 3.98 7.95 -5.74
CA ASN A 14 5.09 7.03 -5.59
C ASN A 14 5.72 7.08 -4.20
N LEU A 15 5.84 8.27 -3.60
CA LEU A 15 6.30 8.40 -2.21
C LEU A 15 5.35 7.71 -1.22
N LYS A 16 4.03 7.90 -1.39
CA LYS A 16 3.02 7.22 -0.56
C LYS A 16 3.06 5.72 -0.78
N LEU A 17 3.20 5.26 -2.02
CA LEU A 17 3.30 3.85 -2.36
C LEU A 17 4.47 3.22 -1.60
N LYS A 18 5.67 3.80 -1.72
CA LYS A 18 6.86 3.32 -1.01
C LYS A 18 6.66 3.28 0.50
N TYR A 19 6.04 4.31 1.07
CA TYR A 19 5.74 4.34 2.50
C TYR A 19 4.87 3.15 2.95
N TYR A 20 3.81 2.85 2.21
CA TYR A 20 2.92 1.74 2.54
C TYR A 20 3.53 0.37 2.21
N GLU A 21 4.34 0.25 1.17
CA GLU A 21 5.11 -0.97 0.87
C GLU A 21 6.12 -1.28 1.99
N ASP A 22 6.82 -0.28 2.53
CA ASP A 22 7.73 -0.44 3.67
C ASP A 22 6.97 -0.88 4.93
N LYS A 23 5.77 -0.33 5.17
CA LYS A 23 4.91 -0.73 6.29
C LYS A 23 4.39 -2.16 6.12
N LEU A 24 3.90 -2.50 4.93
CA LEU A 24 3.44 -3.84 4.59
C LEU A 24 4.56 -4.85 4.81
N THR A 25 5.76 -4.57 4.29
CA THR A 25 6.93 -5.45 4.43
C THR A 25 7.25 -5.71 5.90
N LYS A 26 7.23 -4.67 6.76
CA LYS A 26 7.45 -4.81 8.20
C LYS A 26 6.40 -5.67 8.88
N GLU A 27 5.12 -5.48 8.57
CA GLU A 27 4.05 -6.29 9.14
C GLU A 27 4.05 -7.72 8.63
N MET A 28 4.50 -7.94 7.39
CA MET A 28 4.64 -9.27 6.79
C MET A 28 5.78 -10.08 7.41
N VAL A 29 6.75 -9.46 8.08
CA VAL A 29 7.81 -10.19 8.80
C VAL A 29 7.18 -11.10 9.87
N GLY A 30 7.39 -12.41 9.71
CA GLY A 30 6.85 -13.43 10.60
C GLY A 30 5.33 -13.63 10.51
N TYR A 31 4.66 -13.01 9.54
CA TYR A 31 3.25 -13.25 9.25
C TYR A 31 3.12 -14.39 8.23
N ARG A 32 2.39 -15.45 8.59
CA ARG A 32 2.24 -16.67 7.76
C ARG A 32 0.93 -16.72 6.97
N GLY A 33 0.14 -15.64 6.95
CA GLY A 33 -1.14 -15.63 6.24
C GLY A 33 -2.29 -16.35 6.96
N VAL A 34 -2.06 -16.89 8.16
CA VAL A 34 -3.04 -17.69 8.92
C VAL A 34 -3.54 -16.89 10.12
N ILE A 35 -4.86 -16.73 10.20
CA ILE A 35 -5.54 -16.19 11.38
C ILE A 35 -5.60 -17.30 12.43
N HIS A 36 -4.90 -17.12 13.54
CA HIS A 36 -5.10 -17.96 14.73
C HIS A 36 -6.19 -17.31 15.59
N GLU A 37 -6.86 -18.08 16.46
CA GLU A 37 -7.88 -17.62 17.42
C GLU A 37 -7.36 -16.64 18.49
N SER A 38 -6.13 -16.14 18.34
CA SER A 38 -5.57 -15.10 19.19
C SER A 38 -5.86 -13.73 18.59
N ALA A 39 -6.34 -12.80 19.42
CA ALA A 39 -6.58 -11.42 19.03
C ALA A 39 -5.36 -10.75 18.35
N VAL A 40 -4.13 -11.13 18.75
CA VAL A 40 -2.89 -10.63 18.15
C VAL A 40 -2.77 -11.05 16.68
N SER A 41 -3.13 -12.29 16.34
CA SER A 41 -3.09 -12.79 14.98
C SER A 41 -4.15 -12.13 14.09
N GLU A 42 -5.35 -11.91 14.62
CA GLU A 42 -6.43 -11.20 13.93
C GLU A 42 -6.08 -9.74 13.63
N ILE A 43 -5.52 -9.03 14.62
CA ILE A 43 -5.06 -7.65 14.44
C ILE A 43 -3.95 -7.59 13.38
N LYS A 44 -2.99 -8.53 13.43
CA LYS A 44 -1.88 -8.56 12.47
C LYS A 44 -2.38 -8.87 11.06
N HIS A 45 -3.27 -9.85 10.89
CA HIS A 45 -3.93 -10.14 9.62
C HIS A 45 -4.64 -8.90 9.07
N SER A 46 -5.47 -8.27 9.88
CA SER A 46 -6.25 -7.08 9.48
C SER A 46 -5.33 -5.93 9.03
N LYS A 47 -4.23 -5.67 9.76
CA LYS A 47 -3.25 -4.66 9.36
C LYS A 47 -2.60 -4.97 8.02
N VAL A 48 -2.19 -6.22 7.79
CA VAL A 48 -1.59 -6.64 6.52
C VAL A 48 -2.59 -6.45 5.37
N MET A 49 -3.85 -6.86 5.54
CA MET A 49 -4.89 -6.69 4.53
C MET A 49 -5.14 -5.21 4.20
N VAL A 50 -5.20 -4.35 5.22
CA VAL A 50 -5.34 -2.89 5.01
C VAL A 50 -4.15 -2.33 4.24
N TYR A 51 -2.92 -2.66 4.64
CA TYR A 51 -1.74 -2.16 3.95
C TYR A 51 -1.64 -2.67 2.50
N GLN A 52 -2.01 -3.92 2.27
CA GLN A 52 -2.06 -4.50 0.94
C GLN A 52 -3.08 -3.78 0.05
N ALA A 53 -4.31 -3.56 0.54
CA ALA A 53 -5.33 -2.82 -0.19
C ALA A 53 -4.89 -1.37 -0.52
N MET A 54 -4.20 -0.71 0.41
CA MET A 54 -3.66 0.64 0.18
C MET A 54 -2.58 0.64 -0.92
N VAL A 55 -1.67 -0.35 -0.91
CA VAL A 55 -0.64 -0.51 -1.94
C VAL A 55 -1.27 -0.79 -3.31
N GLU A 56 -2.24 -1.70 -3.38
CA GLU A 56 -2.95 -2.04 -4.62
C GLU A 56 -3.69 -0.82 -5.19
N SER A 57 -4.45 -0.10 -4.37
CA SER A 57 -5.15 1.12 -4.79
C SER A 57 -4.18 2.19 -5.30
N LEU A 58 -3.03 2.37 -4.67
CA LEU A 58 -2.02 3.34 -5.11
C LEU A 58 -1.36 2.91 -6.43
N LYS A 59 -1.08 1.62 -6.61
CA LYS A 59 -0.56 1.08 -7.88
C LYS A 59 -1.54 1.31 -9.02
N GLU A 60 -2.83 1.04 -8.80
CA GLU A 60 -3.86 1.32 -9.80
C GLU A 60 -3.96 2.80 -10.14
N GLU A 61 -3.89 3.71 -9.16
CA GLU A 61 -3.95 5.15 -9.43
C GLU A 61 -2.74 5.61 -10.24
N ILE A 62 -1.55 5.13 -9.91
CA ILE A 62 -0.30 5.40 -10.65
C ILE A 62 -0.40 4.87 -12.09
N GLU A 63 -0.92 3.65 -12.28
CA GLU A 63 -1.09 3.07 -13.60
C GLU A 63 -2.10 3.85 -14.45
N LYS A 64 -3.24 4.25 -13.85
CA LYS A 64 -4.24 5.10 -14.52
C LYS A 64 -3.67 6.46 -14.91
N LEU A 65 -2.77 7.03 -14.11
CA LEU A 65 -2.07 8.28 -14.43
C LEU A 65 -0.99 8.09 -15.50
N SER A 66 -0.31 6.93 -15.53
CA SER A 66 0.73 6.64 -16.53
C SER A 66 0.17 6.34 -17.91
N LYS A 67 -1.06 5.80 -18.01
CA LYS A 67 -1.72 5.48 -19.29
C LYS A 67 -2.47 6.68 -19.90
N LYS A 68 -2.46 7.82 -19.23
CA LYS A 68 -3.20 9.03 -19.61
C LYS A 68 -2.29 10.05 -20.28
#